data_AF-V5H8G7-F1
#
_entry.id   AF-V5H8G7-F1
#
_cell.length_a   1.000
_cell.length_b   1.000
_cell.length_c   1.000
_cell.angle_alpha   90.00
_cell.angle_beta   90.00
_cell.angle_gamma   90.00
#
_symmetry.space_group_name_H-M   'P 1'
#
loop_
_entity.id
_entity.type
_entity.pdbx_description
1 polymer ?
#
loop_
_entity_poly.entity_id
_entity_poly.type
_entity_poly.pdbx_seq_one_letter_code
_entity_poly.pdbx_strand_id
1 'polypeptide(L)'
;MMYFAGFVFTEVLYLVNVISQIFIMDRFLGGEFSRYGLEVLQFTEWHWEARYDPMIKVFPRMTKCTFRMFGTSGDLQKHDAVCVLPINIINEKVYVFLWFWFVILSVITAVFLVYRVATIALPSLRYHIMYSKNRAVESEELRGIINNVGVGDWFIFYQISKNIDQSNMKDLVVEYSRALDGTSDAKPLRN
;
A
#
# COMPACT_ATOMS: atom_id res chain seq x y z
N MET A 1 19.52 2.61 16.06
CA MET A 1 19.31 1.49 15.11
C MET A 1 17.97 0.74 15.29
N MET A 2 17.54 0.38 16.51
CA MET A 2 16.35 -0.46 16.72
C MET A 2 15.04 0.13 16.14
N TYR A 3 14.82 1.44 16.29
CA TYR A 3 13.65 2.12 15.72
C TYR A 3 13.57 2.02 14.19
N PHE A 4 14.69 2.26 13.50
CA PHE A 4 14.75 2.21 12.05
C PHE A 4 14.46 0.79 11.52
N ALA A 5 15.05 -0.23 12.14
CA ALA A 5 14.81 -1.62 11.77
C ALA A 5 13.32 -2.01 11.96
N GLY A 6 12.72 -1.64 13.10
CA GLY A 6 11.29 -1.87 13.35
C GLY A 6 10.38 -1.15 12.35
N PHE A 7 10.74 0.07 11.95
CA PHE A 7 10.01 0.83 10.93
C PHE A 7 10.05 0.13 9.56
N VAL A 8 11.25 -0.24 9.08
CA VAL A 8 11.42 -0.95 7.79
C VAL A 8 10.71 -2.30 7.82
N PHE A 9 10.80 -3.03 8.94
CA PHE A 9 10.07 -4.28 9.12
C PHE A 9 8.55 -4.09 9.00
N THR A 10 8.01 -3.01 9.56
CA THR A 10 6.59 -2.69 9.46
C THR A 10 6.19 -2.31 8.03
N GLU A 11 7.01 -1.55 7.30
CA GLU A 11 6.79 -1.26 5.88
C GLU A 11 6.72 -2.56 5.05
N VAL A 12 7.60 -3.53 5.31
CA VAL A 12 7.56 -4.85 4.65
C VAL A 12 6.31 -5.62 5.03
N LEU A 13 5.92 -5.62 6.31
CA LEU A 13 4.70 -6.28 6.77
C LEU A 13 3.44 -5.71 6.11
N TYR A 14 3.37 -4.40 5.84
CA TYR A 14 2.25 -3.82 5.10
C TYR A 14 2.14 -4.38 3.69
N LEU A 15 3.27 -4.54 2.99
CA LEU A 15 3.27 -5.15 1.65
C LEU A 15 2.83 -6.62 1.71
N VAL A 16 3.38 -7.39 2.64
CA VAL A 16 2.99 -8.79 2.86
C VAL A 16 1.50 -8.90 3.19
N ASN A 17 0.97 -7.98 4.00
CA ASN A 17 -0.43 -7.95 4.37
C ASN A 17 -1.33 -7.73 3.16
N VAL A 18 -1.06 -6.71 2.32
CA VAL A 18 -1.84 -6.44 1.11
C VAL A 18 -1.78 -7.61 0.13
N ILE A 19 -0.59 -8.18 -0.10
CA ILE A 19 -0.42 -9.35 -0.97
C ILE A 19 -1.22 -10.54 -0.43
N SER A 20 -1.13 -10.80 0.88
CA SER A 20 -1.86 -11.89 1.53
C SER A 20 -3.38 -11.72 1.41
N GLN A 21 -3.89 -10.50 1.58
CA GLN A 21 -5.32 -10.21 1.37
C GLN A 21 -5.75 -10.51 -0.07
N ILE A 22 -4.95 -10.13 -1.06
CA ILE A 22 -5.23 -10.45 -2.47
C ILE A 22 -5.29 -11.97 -2.68
N PHE A 23 -4.33 -12.73 -2.15
CA PHE A 23 -4.32 -14.19 -2.28
C PHE A 23 -5.49 -14.87 -1.57
N ILE A 24 -5.83 -14.43 -0.36
CA ILE A 24 -6.98 -14.97 0.38
C ILE A 24 -8.28 -14.69 -0.39
N MET A 25 -8.42 -13.49 -0.93
CA MET A 25 -9.57 -13.11 -1.73
C MET A 25 -9.68 -13.90 -3.03
N ASP A 26 -8.56 -14.10 -3.72
CA ASP A 26 -8.51 -14.92 -4.93
C ASP A 26 -8.88 -16.38 -4.64
N ARG A 27 -8.36 -16.95 -3.55
CA ARG A 27 -8.72 -18.29 -3.08
C ARG A 27 -10.22 -18.39 -2.75
N PHE A 28 -10.78 -17.37 -2.11
CA PHE A 28 -12.20 -17.32 -1.73
C PHE A 28 -13.12 -17.26 -2.97
N LEU A 29 -12.71 -16.54 -4.02
CA LEU A 29 -13.46 -16.36 -5.26
C LEU A 29 -13.15 -17.42 -6.33
N GLY A 30 -12.41 -18.48 -5.98
CA GLY A 30 -12.13 -19.60 -6.89
C GLY A 30 -11.07 -19.30 -7.96
N GLY A 31 -10.20 -18.31 -7.76
CA GLY A 31 -9.12 -17.93 -8.69
C GLY A 31 -9.50 -16.88 -9.73
N GLU A 32 -10.72 -16.33 -9.65
CA GLU A 32 -11.22 -15.34 -10.59
C GLU A 32 -10.86 -13.89 -10.19
N PHE A 33 -10.38 -13.65 -8.96
CA PHE A 33 -10.15 -12.30 -8.46
C PHE A 33 -8.93 -11.64 -9.10
N SER A 34 -7.80 -12.33 -9.24
CA SER A 34 -6.57 -11.72 -9.77
C SER A 34 -6.73 -11.23 -11.21
N ARG A 35 -7.48 -11.96 -12.03
CA ARG A 35 -7.76 -11.61 -13.44
C ARG A 35 -8.88 -10.58 -13.60
N TYR A 36 -9.70 -10.42 -12.56
CA TYR A 36 -10.94 -9.68 -12.64
C TYR A 36 -10.79 -8.26 -13.16
N GLY A 37 -9.91 -7.45 -12.58
CA GLY A 37 -9.82 -6.05 -12.97
C GLY A 37 -9.28 -5.82 -14.38
N LEU A 38 -8.41 -6.71 -14.87
CA LEU A 38 -7.95 -6.66 -16.27
C LEU A 38 -9.10 -6.96 -17.24
N GLU A 39 -9.93 -7.96 -16.90
CA GLU A 39 -11.10 -8.31 -17.69
C GLU A 39 -12.16 -7.20 -17.63
N VAL A 40 -12.43 -6.61 -16.45
CA VAL A 40 -13.35 -5.47 -16.31
C VAL A 40 -12.93 -4.29 -17.16
N LEU A 41 -11.64 -3.96 -17.24
CA LEU A 41 -11.12 -2.87 -18.07
C LEU A 41 -11.38 -3.15 -19.57
N GLN A 42 -11.15 -4.37 -20.04
CA GLN A 42 -11.37 -4.77 -21.44
C GLN A 42 -12.86 -4.73 -21.85
N PHE A 43 -13.77 -5.05 -20.92
CA PHE A 43 -15.22 -5.02 -21.19
C PHE A 43 -15.87 -3.65 -20.93
N THR A 44 -15.10 -2.63 -20.55
CA THR A 44 -15.65 -1.27 -20.30
C THR A 44 -16.15 -0.60 -21.58
N GLU A 45 -15.59 -0.95 -22.74
CA GLU A 45 -15.96 -0.37 -24.04
C GLU A 45 -17.22 -0.99 -24.66
N TRP A 46 -17.76 -2.05 -24.08
CA TRP A 46 -18.94 -2.73 -24.61
C TRP A 46 -20.22 -2.02 -24.17
N HIS A 47 -21.23 -1.99 -25.05
CA HIS A 47 -22.54 -1.41 -24.76
C HIS A 47 -23.15 -2.05 -23.49
N TRP A 48 -23.80 -1.25 -22.64
CA TRP A 48 -24.30 -1.63 -21.33
C TRP A 48 -25.23 -2.87 -21.32
N GLU A 49 -25.93 -3.13 -22.44
CA GLU A 49 -26.80 -4.30 -22.64
C GLU A 49 -26.04 -5.61 -22.92
N ALA A 50 -24.82 -5.52 -23.46
CA ALA A 50 -23.98 -6.67 -23.85
C ALA A 50 -22.81 -6.91 -22.87
N ARG A 51 -22.72 -6.15 -21.78
CA ARG A 51 -21.63 -6.24 -20.81
C ARG A 51 -21.77 -7.53 -20.00
N TYR A 52 -20.85 -8.46 -20.23
CA TYR A 52 -20.71 -9.66 -19.41
C TYR A 52 -19.66 -9.41 -18.32
N ASP A 53 -20.09 -9.16 -17.08
CA ASP A 53 -19.17 -9.04 -15.96
C ASP A 53 -18.64 -10.45 -15.60
N PRO A 54 -17.31 -10.68 -15.59
CA PRO A 54 -16.72 -12.00 -15.35
C PRO A 54 -17.19 -12.67 -14.05
N MET A 55 -17.50 -11.82 -13.06
CA MET A 55 -17.93 -12.22 -11.72
C MET A 55 -19.34 -12.84 -11.69
N ILE A 56 -20.13 -12.80 -12.78
CA ILE A 56 -21.44 -13.48 -12.86
C ILE A 56 -21.30 -15.00 -12.63
N LYS A 57 -20.15 -15.59 -12.98
CA LYS A 57 -19.85 -17.01 -12.72
C LYS A 57 -19.74 -17.32 -11.22
N VAL A 58 -19.21 -16.37 -10.44
CA VAL A 58 -18.98 -16.52 -9.00
C VAL A 58 -20.21 -16.07 -8.20
N PHE A 59 -20.85 -14.98 -8.62
CA PHE A 59 -22.02 -14.39 -7.98
C PHE A 59 -23.21 -14.33 -8.95
N PRO A 60 -23.95 -15.43 -9.16
CA PRO A 60 -25.12 -15.43 -10.03
C PRO A 60 -26.21 -14.51 -9.47
N ARG A 61 -26.68 -13.56 -10.29
CA ARG A 61 -27.75 -12.61 -9.92
C ARG A 61 -29.14 -13.27 -9.99
N MET A 62 -29.28 -14.35 -10.75
CA MET A 62 -30.51 -15.09 -10.96
C MET A 62 -30.27 -16.60 -10.81
N THR A 63 -31.21 -17.31 -10.19
CA THR A 63 -31.14 -18.76 -9.97
C THR A 63 -32.51 -19.42 -10.20
N LYS A 64 -32.51 -20.71 -10.52
CA LYS A 64 -33.71 -21.53 -10.63
C LYS A 64 -34.14 -22.00 -9.24
N CYS A 65 -35.31 -21.56 -8.81
CA CYS A 65 -35.95 -22.04 -7.59
C CYS A 65 -37.02 -23.07 -7.94
N THR A 66 -36.89 -24.30 -7.41
CA THR A 66 -37.90 -25.34 -7.57
C THR A 66 -38.75 -25.42 -6.31
N PHE A 67 -39.99 -24.95 -6.39
CA PHE A 67 -40.99 -25.08 -5.35
C PHE A 67 -41.69 -26.45 -5.47
N ARG A 68 -41.76 -27.18 -4.37
CA ARG A 68 -42.47 -28.47 -4.30
C ARG A 68 -43.79 -28.25 -3.56
N MET A 69 -44.89 -28.40 -4.27
CA MET A 69 -46.24 -28.20 -3.75
C MET A 69 -47.04 -29.51 -3.90
N PHE A 70 -48.03 -29.73 -3.05
CA PHE A 70 -48.94 -30.87 -3.19
C PHE A 70 -50.21 -30.42 -3.90
N GLY A 71 -50.57 -31.09 -4.99
CA GLY A 71 -51.80 -30.83 -5.73
C GLY A 71 -53.04 -31.31 -4.97
N THR A 72 -54.23 -30.97 -5.49
CA THR A 72 -55.53 -31.38 -4.91
C THR A 72 -55.71 -32.91 -4.85
N SER A 73 -54.98 -33.65 -5.68
CA SER A 73 -54.96 -35.13 -5.70
C SER A 73 -53.90 -35.76 -4.77
N GLY A 74 -53.15 -34.95 -4.01
CA GLY A 74 -52.06 -35.41 -3.14
C GLY A 74 -50.74 -35.72 -3.86
N ASP A 75 -50.66 -35.53 -5.18
CA ASP A 75 -49.44 -35.74 -5.96
C ASP A 75 -48.47 -34.54 -5.84
N LEU A 76 -47.17 -34.81 -5.95
CA LEU A 76 -46.11 -33.82 -5.78
C LEU A 76 -45.89 -33.03 -7.08
N GLN A 77 -46.39 -31.80 -7.13
CA GLN A 77 -46.21 -30.90 -8.26
C GLN A 77 -44.98 -29.99 -8.05
N LYS A 78 -44.05 -30.03 -9.00
CA LYS A 78 -42.85 -29.16 -9.01
C LYS A 78 -43.14 -27.92 -9.85
N HIS A 79 -42.96 -26.74 -9.25
CA HIS A 79 -43.04 -25.45 -9.93
C HIS A 79 -41.67 -24.81 -9.96
N ASP A 80 -41.18 -24.55 -11.17
CA ASP A 80 -39.90 -23.89 -11.38
C ASP A 80 -40.13 -22.39 -11.60
N ALA A 81 -39.43 -21.56 -10.82
CA ALA A 81 -39.44 -20.11 -10.97
C ALA A 81 -38.00 -19.57 -11.03
N VAL A 82 -37.84 -18.37 -11.59
CA VAL A 82 -36.57 -17.64 -11.57
C VAL A 82 -36.56 -16.71 -10.36
N CYS A 83 -35.57 -16.86 -9.50
CA CYS A 83 -35.34 -16.02 -8.33
C CYS A 83 -34.17 -15.07 -8.58
N VAL A 84 -34.29 -13.83 -8.10
CA VAL A 84 -33.18 -12.86 -8.07
C VAL A 84 -32.49 -12.94 -6.71
N LEU A 85 -31.16 -12.84 -6.68
CA LEU A 85 -30.34 -12.75 -5.46
C LEU A 85 -29.75 -11.33 -5.33
N PRO A 86 -30.41 -10.42 -4.60
CA PRO A 86 -29.93 -9.04 -4.44
C PRO A 86 -28.54 -8.96 -3.78
N ILE A 87 -28.23 -9.89 -2.86
CA ILE A 87 -26.94 -9.94 -2.17
C ILE A 87 -25.76 -10.15 -3.14
N ASN A 88 -25.96 -10.94 -4.19
CA ASN A 88 -24.93 -11.22 -5.18
C ASN A 88 -24.67 -10.01 -6.08
N ILE A 89 -25.68 -9.18 -6.33
CA ILE A 89 -25.53 -7.91 -7.06
C ILE A 89 -24.65 -6.95 -6.26
N ILE A 90 -24.86 -6.85 -4.94
CA ILE A 90 -24.04 -5.99 -4.07
C ILE A 90 -22.60 -6.50 -4.02
N ASN A 91 -22.42 -7.80 -3.79
CA ASN A 91 -21.10 -8.42 -3.72
C ASN A 91 -20.30 -8.17 -5.00
N GLU A 92 -20.92 -8.35 -6.16
CA GLU A 92 -20.29 -8.06 -7.45
C GLU A 92 -19.71 -6.65 -7.50
N LYS A 93 -20.47 -5.62 -7.10
CA LYS A 93 -20.00 -4.23 -7.17
C LYS A 93 -18.92 -3.92 -6.13
N VAL A 94 -19.05 -4.46 -4.92
CA VAL A 94 -18.05 -4.30 -3.86
C VAL A 94 -16.72 -4.94 -4.28
N TYR A 95 -16.73 -6.12 -4.88
CA TYR A 95 -15.50 -6.80 -5.30
C TYR A 95 -14.79 -6.12 -6.48
N VAL A 96 -15.52 -5.42 -7.37
CA VAL A 96 -14.88 -4.51 -8.36
C VAL A 96 -14.09 -3.42 -7.65
N PHE A 97 -14.75 -2.72 -6.73
CA PHE A 97 -14.13 -1.63 -6.01
C PHE A 97 -12.92 -2.11 -5.20
N LEU A 98 -13.04 -3.22 -4.48
CA LEU A 98 -11.96 -3.81 -3.69
C LEU A 98 -10.76 -4.22 -4.54
N TRP A 99 -10.98 -4.73 -5.76
CA TRP A 99 -9.88 -5.09 -6.65
C TRP A 99 -9.02 -3.87 -7.00
N PHE A 100 -9.65 -2.79 -7.48
CA PHE A 100 -8.93 -1.55 -7.82
C PHE A 100 -8.26 -0.95 -6.58
N TRP A 101 -8.95 -1.00 -5.44
CA TRP A 101 -8.42 -0.54 -4.16
C TRP A 101 -7.15 -1.30 -3.75
N PHE A 102 -7.16 -2.64 -3.79
CA PHE A 102 -5.97 -3.43 -3.44
C PHE A 102 -4.82 -3.24 -4.43
N VAL A 103 -5.10 -3.09 -5.72
CA VAL A 103 -4.06 -2.77 -6.71
C VAL A 103 -3.43 -1.41 -6.38
N ILE A 104 -4.23 -0.36 -6.15
CA ILE A 104 -3.72 0.97 -5.78
C ILE A 104 -2.89 0.90 -4.49
N LEU A 105 -3.39 0.23 -3.44
CA LEU A 105 -2.65 0.07 -2.19
C LEU A 105 -1.33 -0.67 -2.43
N SER A 106 -1.32 -1.75 -3.20
CA SER A 106 -0.11 -2.52 -3.50
C SER A 106 0.94 -1.68 -4.21
N VAL A 107 0.54 -0.86 -5.19
CA VAL A 107 1.43 0.04 -5.93
C VAL A 107 1.99 1.12 -5.02
N ILE A 108 1.14 1.77 -4.22
CA ILE A 108 1.56 2.81 -3.28
C ILE A 108 2.59 2.24 -2.30
N THR A 109 2.28 1.12 -1.64
CA THR A 109 3.17 0.48 -0.67
C THR A 109 4.48 0.02 -1.32
N ALA A 110 4.43 -0.53 -2.53
CA ALA A 110 5.63 -0.93 -3.27
C ALA A 110 6.52 0.28 -3.62
N VAL A 111 5.94 1.40 -4.09
CA VAL A 111 6.69 2.63 -4.37
C VAL A 111 7.35 3.18 -3.10
N PHE A 112 6.65 3.16 -1.96
CA PHE A 112 7.24 3.58 -0.68
C PHE A 112 8.42 2.69 -0.26
N LEU A 113 8.30 1.37 -0.43
CA LEU A 113 9.40 0.44 -0.15
C LEU A 113 10.59 0.63 -1.09
N VAL A 114 10.35 0.82 -2.39
CA VAL A 114 11.41 1.12 -3.36
C VAL A 114 12.12 2.43 -3.00
N TYR A 115 11.37 3.46 -2.65
CA TYR A 115 11.92 4.72 -2.16
C TYR A 115 12.79 4.49 -0.91
N ARG A 116 12.32 3.69 0.06
CA ARG A 116 13.10 3.35 1.25
C ARG A 116 14.41 2.65 0.88
N VAL A 117 14.36 1.62 0.04
CA VAL A 117 15.54 0.89 -0.42
C VAL A 117 16.52 1.83 -1.13
N ALA A 118 16.03 2.72 -2.00
CA ALA A 118 16.86 3.71 -2.68
C ALA A 118 17.54 4.67 -1.69
N THR A 119 16.84 5.13 -0.65
CA THR A 119 17.47 5.97 0.40
C THR A 119 18.50 5.20 1.23
N ILE A 120 18.36 3.89 1.40
CA ILE A 120 19.36 3.06 2.10
C ILE A 120 20.59 2.86 1.20
N ALA A 121 20.40 2.56 -0.08
CA ALA A 121 21.47 2.23 -1.01
C ALA A 121 22.27 3.45 -1.50
N LEU A 122 21.63 4.62 -1.64
CA LEU A 122 22.22 5.81 -2.27
C LEU A 122 22.39 6.96 -1.26
N PRO A 123 23.61 7.19 -0.72
CA PRO A 123 23.89 8.35 0.14
C PRO A 123 23.63 9.68 -0.56
N SER A 124 23.88 9.76 -1.88
CA SER A 124 23.63 10.98 -2.67
C SER A 124 22.15 11.37 -2.69
N LEU A 125 21.25 10.38 -2.67
CA LEU A 125 19.81 10.63 -2.64
C LEU A 125 19.39 11.24 -1.29
N ARG A 126 20.00 10.79 -0.18
CA ARG A 126 19.78 11.34 1.16
C ARG A 126 20.08 12.83 1.23
N TYR A 127 21.25 13.21 0.71
CA TYR A 127 21.66 14.61 0.63
C TYR A 127 20.67 15.43 -0.19
N HIS A 128 20.33 14.96 -1.40
CA HIS A 128 19.45 15.72 -2.29
C HIS A 128 18.04 15.92 -1.72
N ILE A 129 17.45 14.86 -1.13
CA ILE A 129 16.14 14.93 -0.48
C ILE A 129 16.14 15.98 0.64
N MET A 130 17.19 15.96 1.45
CA MET A 130 17.26 16.79 2.64
C MET A 130 17.57 18.26 2.30
N TYR A 131 18.44 18.50 1.33
CA TYR A 131 18.75 19.83 0.81
C TYR A 131 17.55 20.47 0.11
N SER A 132 16.81 19.69 -0.69
CA SER A 132 15.64 20.18 -1.44
C SER A 132 14.55 20.75 -0.51
N LYS A 133 14.37 20.13 0.66
CA LYS A 133 13.43 20.59 1.70
C LYS A 133 13.98 21.72 2.56
N ASN A 134 15.29 21.76 2.81
CA ASN A 134 15.91 22.67 3.77
C ASN A 134 16.88 23.64 3.09
N ARG A 135 16.38 24.45 2.15
CA ARG A 135 17.22 25.37 1.36
C ARG A 135 17.88 26.50 2.18
N ALA A 136 17.48 26.71 3.44
CA ALA A 136 18.08 27.73 4.32
C ALA A 136 19.36 27.22 5.00
N VAL A 137 19.62 25.92 4.93
CA VAL A 137 20.79 25.27 5.54
C VAL A 137 21.95 25.31 4.56
N GLU A 138 23.15 25.57 5.07
CA GLU A 138 24.36 25.59 4.25
C GLU A 138 24.68 24.20 3.71
N SER A 139 25.03 24.12 2.42
CA SER A 139 25.25 22.83 1.73
C SER A 139 26.43 22.04 2.30
N GLU A 140 27.47 22.72 2.80
CA GLU A 140 28.66 22.05 3.33
C GLU A 140 28.40 21.41 4.69
N GLU A 141 27.78 22.13 5.63
CA GLU A 141 27.40 21.60 6.95
C GLU A 141 26.47 20.38 6.81
N LEU A 142 25.46 20.49 5.93
CA LEU A 142 24.52 19.41 5.68
C LEU A 142 25.21 18.16 5.10
N ARG A 143 26.18 18.35 4.19
CA ARG A 143 26.92 17.25 3.58
C ARG A 143 27.87 16.57 4.57
N GLY A 144 28.50 17.34 5.46
CA GLY A 144 29.33 16.82 6.55
C GLY A 144 28.52 15.91 7.49
N ILE A 145 27.34 16.36 7.92
CA ILE A 145 26.46 15.58 8.79
C ILE A 145 26.00 14.29 8.09
N ILE A 146 25.51 14.36 6.85
CA ILE A 146 24.97 13.19 6.15
C ILE A 146 26.04 12.11 5.89
N ASN A 147 27.30 12.50 5.71
CA ASN A 147 28.41 11.57 5.53
C ASN A 147 28.87 10.92 6.85
N ASN A 148 28.76 11.64 7.97
CA ASN A 148 29.20 11.13 9.28
C ASN A 148 28.10 10.34 10.02
N VAL A 149 26.83 10.58 9.69
CA VAL A 149 25.68 10.01 10.41
C VAL A 149 25.22 8.69 9.77
N GLY A 150 24.94 7.69 10.61
CA GLY A 150 24.42 6.40 10.18
C GLY A 150 23.01 6.49 9.56
N VAL A 151 22.61 5.49 8.78
CA VAL A 151 21.32 5.48 8.04
C VAL A 151 20.10 5.70 8.95
N GLY A 152 20.12 5.11 10.15
CA GLY A 152 19.02 5.22 11.10
C GLY A 152 18.89 6.61 11.72
N ASP A 153 20.01 7.26 11.99
CA ASP A 153 20.04 8.60 12.60
C ASP A 153 19.69 9.67 11.54
N TRP A 154 20.17 9.49 10.30
CA TRP A 154 19.71 10.28 9.15
C TRP A 154 18.19 10.18 8.96
N PHE A 155 17.63 8.98 9.11
CA PHE A 155 16.18 8.79 9.00
C PHE A 155 15.41 9.57 10.07
N ILE A 156 15.87 9.55 11.33
CA ILE A 156 15.25 10.35 12.40
C ILE A 156 15.35 11.83 12.05
N PHE A 157 16.52 12.28 11.60
CA PHE A 157 16.74 13.66 11.21
C PHE A 157 15.83 14.09 10.05
N TYR A 158 15.63 13.20 9.08
CA TYR A 158 14.68 13.39 8.01
C TYR A 158 13.23 13.50 8.53
N GLN A 159 12.81 12.68 9.50
CA GLN A 159 11.48 12.78 10.10
C GLN A 159 11.29 14.09 10.88
N ILE A 160 12.31 14.53 11.60
CA ILE A 160 12.32 15.82 12.30
C ILE A 160 12.16 16.96 11.28
N SER A 161 12.93 16.93 10.19
CA SER A 161 12.86 17.94 9.13
C SER A 161 11.50 18.03 8.41
N LYS A 162 10.65 17.00 8.53
CA LYS A 162 9.29 17.01 7.98
C LYS A 162 8.27 17.68 8.88
N ASN A 163 8.58 17.80 10.18
CA ASN A 163 7.66 18.30 11.21
C ASN A 163 8.12 19.64 11.83
N ILE A 164 9.25 20.20 11.37
CA ILE A 164 9.83 21.44 11.86
C ILE A 164 9.99 22.45 10.72
N ASP A 165 9.81 23.74 11.02
CA ASP A 165 10.03 24.84 10.07
C ASP A 165 11.48 24.98 9.62
N GLN A 166 11.68 25.53 8.43
CA GLN A 166 13.00 25.62 7.79
C GLN A 166 14.01 26.46 8.57
N SER A 167 13.58 27.48 9.33
CA SER A 167 14.45 28.29 10.20
C SER A 167 14.95 27.50 11.40
N ASN A 168 14.04 26.83 12.11
CA ASN A 168 14.36 26.02 13.28
C ASN A 168 15.21 24.80 12.90
N MET A 169 15.00 24.26 11.70
CA MET A 169 15.84 23.19 11.17
C MET A 169 17.28 23.66 10.91
N LYS A 170 17.47 24.91 10.47
CA LYS A 170 18.80 25.50 10.30
C LYS A 170 19.54 25.62 11.64
N ASP A 171 18.87 26.15 12.65
CA ASP A 171 19.47 26.31 13.98
C ASP A 171 19.86 24.95 14.58
N LEU A 172 18.99 23.94 14.41
CA LEU A 172 19.26 22.57 14.82
C LEU A 172 20.47 21.95 14.11
N VAL A 173 20.61 22.16 12.79
CA VAL A 173 21.75 21.67 12.00
C VAL A 173 23.07 22.30 12.48
N VAL A 174 23.07 23.63 12.68
CA VAL A 174 24.25 24.37 13.13
C VAL A 174 24.67 23.91 14.53
N GLU A 175 23.72 23.77 15.46
CA GLU A 175 24.00 23.30 16.82
C GLU A 175 24.52 21.86 16.82
N TYR A 176 23.95 20.98 16.00
CA TYR A 176 24.42 19.61 15.85
C TYR A 176 25.83 19.53 15.25
N SER A 177 26.13 20.36 14.24
CA SER A 177 27.49 20.44 13.66
C SER A 177 28.51 20.90 14.70
N ARG A 178 28.19 21.93 15.49
CA ARG A 178 29.08 22.39 16.58
C ARG A 178 29.32 21.32 17.64
N ALA A 179 28.29 20.54 17.99
CA ALA A 179 28.44 19.45 18.94
C ALA A 179 29.35 18.33 18.39
N LEU A 180 29.25 18.02 17.09
CA LEU A 180 30.15 17.07 16.41
C LEU A 180 31.61 17.56 16.43
N ASP A 181 31.84 18.83 16.13
CA ASP A 181 33.18 19.43 16.12
C ASP A 181 33.77 19.52 17.54
N GLY A 182 32.96 19.90 18.54
CA GLY A 182 33.39 19.97 19.94
C GLY A 182 33.71 18.60 20.57
N THR A 183 33.18 17.51 20.00
CA THR A 183 33.55 16.15 20.42
C THR A 183 34.85 15.69 19.77
N SER A 184 35.30 16.33 18.69
CA SER A 184 36.58 16.03 18.02
C SER A 184 37.80 16.51 18.82
N ASP A 185 37.63 17.46 19.75
CA ASP A 185 38.65 17.84 20.74
C ASP A 185 38.76 16.86 21.93
N ALA A 186 37.83 15.90 22.05
CA ALA A 186 37.96 14.75 22.95
C ALA A 186 38.48 13.54 22.16
N LYS A 187 39.81 13.33 22.23
CA LYS A 187 40.61 12.21 21.70
C LYS A 187 39.88 10.86 21.48
N PRO A 188 40.32 10.03 20.51
CA PRO A 188 39.69 8.77 20.16
C PRO A 188 39.91 7.75 21.28
N LEU A 189 38.82 7.18 21.81
CA LEU A 189 38.90 5.94 22.58
C LEU A 189 38.91 4.76 21.62
N ARG A 190 40.09 4.57 21.02
CA ARG A 190 40.55 3.29 20.50
C ARG A 190 40.78 2.36 21.70
N ASN A 191 39.94 1.32 21.80
CA ASN A 191 40.31 -0.08 22.04
C ASN A 191 39.07 -0.96 21.93
#